data_AF-A0A2Z5R1A4-F1
#
_entry.id   AF-A0A2Z5R1A4-F1
#
_cell.length_a   1.000
_cell.length_b   1.000
_cell.length_c   1.000
_cell.angle_alpha   90.00
_cell.angle_beta   90.00
_cell.angle_gamma   90.00
#
_symmetry.space_group_name_H-M   'P 1'
#
loop_
_entity.id
_entity.type
_entity.pdbx_description
1 polymer ?
#
loop_
_entity_poly.entity_id
_entity_poly.type
_entity_poly.pdbx_seq_one_letter_code
_entity_poly.pdbx_strand_id
1 'polypeptide(L)'
;MKTIHILATAHGTDSAEGRAAINLVRVELDDMLRAHGGSQHTQYQVHEAYVDVQSPNVDEAAFALPNEELCVIVPILLSTGFHTQVDLRRAAKIVVLRRCVLLNL
;
A
#
# COMPACT_ATOMS: atom_id res chain seq x y z
N MET A 1 -15.82 11.35 10.08
CA MET A 1 -15.11 10.05 9.99
C MET A 1 -13.69 10.32 9.59
N LYS A 2 -12.70 9.73 10.27
CA LYS A 2 -11.29 9.80 9.88
C LYS A 2 -10.99 8.65 8.92
N THR A 3 -10.33 8.94 7.81
CA THR A 3 -9.85 7.91 6.88
C THR A 3 -8.39 7.59 7.19
N ILE A 4 -8.05 6.31 7.10
CA ILE A 4 -6.68 5.83 7.05
C ILE A 4 -6.49 5.17 5.69
N HIS A 5 -5.57 5.71 4.89
CA HIS A 5 -5.24 5.16 3.57
C HIS A 5 -4.25 4.02 3.71
N ILE A 6 -4.51 2.91 3.02
CA ILE A 6 -3.64 1.74 3.00
C ILE A 6 -3.09 1.60 1.58
N LEU A 7 -1.79 1.86 1.40
CA LEU A 7 -1.11 1.64 0.13
C LEU A 7 -0.64 0.17 0.08
N ALA A 8 -1.45 -0.69 -0.53
CA ALA A 8 -1.14 -2.10 -0.72
C ALA A 8 -0.07 -2.23 -1.80
N THR A 9 1.19 -2.27 -1.37
CA THR A 9 2.36 -2.08 -2.21
C THR A 9 2.93 -3.43 -2.66
N ALA A 10 2.84 -3.70 -3.96
CA ALA A 10 3.46 -4.87 -4.58
C ALA A 10 4.72 -4.47 -5.35
N HIS A 11 5.48 -5.46 -5.85
CA HIS A 11 6.56 -5.17 -6.80
C HIS A 11 6.01 -4.55 -8.08
N GLY A 12 4.93 -5.12 -8.60
CA GLY A 12 4.42 -4.87 -9.94
C GLY A 12 4.95 -5.90 -10.94
N THR A 13 4.13 -6.26 -11.92
CA THR A 13 4.43 -7.32 -12.90
C THR A 13 3.71 -7.11 -14.25
N ASP A 14 4.36 -7.56 -15.32
CA ASP A 14 3.84 -7.62 -16.68
C ASP A 14 2.99 -8.88 -16.96
N SER A 15 3.04 -9.90 -16.09
CA SER A 15 2.15 -11.06 -16.14
C SER A 15 0.71 -10.70 -15.78
N ALA A 16 -0.24 -11.08 -16.64
CA ALA A 16 -1.66 -10.88 -16.38
C ALA A 16 -2.16 -11.69 -15.17
N GLU A 17 -1.66 -12.92 -15.02
CA GLU A 17 -1.97 -13.81 -13.92
C GLU A 17 -1.40 -13.27 -12.61
N GLY A 18 -0.16 -12.74 -12.64
CA GLY A 18 0.46 -12.08 -11.50
C GLY A 18 -0.33 -10.84 -11.05
N ARG A 19 -0.79 -10.01 -11.98
CA ARG A 19 -1.68 -8.87 -11.67
C ARG A 19 -3.00 -9.32 -11.05
N ALA A 20 -3.59 -10.40 -11.56
CA ALA A 20 -4.81 -10.95 -10.99
C ALA A 20 -4.60 -11.42 -9.54
N ALA A 21 -3.48 -12.11 -9.26
CA ALA A 21 -3.15 -12.55 -7.91
C ALA A 21 -2.93 -11.38 -6.93
N ILE A 22 -2.22 -10.33 -7.35
CA ILE A 22 -2.04 -9.10 -6.54
C ILE A 22 -3.40 -8.45 -6.23
N ASN A 23 -4.28 -8.38 -7.23
CA ASN A 23 -5.61 -7.81 -7.05
C ASN A 23 -6.48 -8.62 -6.08
N LEU A 24 -6.41 -9.95 -6.12
CA LEU A 24 -7.12 -10.80 -5.17
C LEU A 24 -6.67 -10.53 -3.73
N VAL A 25 -5.37 -10.47 -3.47
CA VAL A 25 -4.84 -10.15 -2.14
C VAL A 25 -5.27 -8.76 -1.68
N ARG A 26 -5.32 -7.78 -2.59
CA ARG A 26 -5.79 -6.42 -2.28
C ARG A 26 -7.28 -6.39 -1.91
N VAL A 27 -8.11 -7.19 -2.58
CA VAL A 27 -9.54 -7.35 -2.24
C VAL A 27 -9.69 -8.01 -0.87
N GLU A 28 -8.96 -9.09 -0.60
CA GLU A 28 -8.99 -9.76 0.71
C GLU A 28 -8.56 -8.82 1.85
N LEU A 29 -7.54 -7.98 1.62
CA LEU A 29 -7.12 -6.96 2.57
C LEU A 29 -8.23 -5.93 2.84
N ASP A 30 -8.91 -5.44 1.81
CA ASP A 30 -10.03 -4.50 1.96
C ASP A 30 -11.17 -5.13 2.76
N ASP A 31 -11.54 -6.38 2.44
CA ASP A 31 -12.57 -7.13 3.16
C ASP A 31 -12.20 -7.34 4.64
N MET A 32 -10.95 -7.71 4.93
CA MET A 32 -10.45 -7.86 6.30
C MET A 32 -10.53 -6.55 7.08
N LEU A 33 -10.14 -5.42 6.48
CA LEU A 33 -10.18 -4.10 7.12
C LEU A 33 -11.62 -3.61 7.36
N ARG A 34 -12.54 -3.90 6.44
CA ARG A 34 -13.97 -3.63 6.65
C ARG A 34 -14.55 -4.46 7.79
N ALA A 35 -14.18 -5.73 7.89
CA ALA A 35 -14.69 -6.64 8.90
C ALA A 35 -14.10 -6.38 10.31
N HIS A 36 -12.82 -6.03 10.40
CA HIS A 36 -12.10 -5.99 11.69
C HIS A 36 -11.53 -4.62 12.07
N GLY A 37 -11.30 -3.73 11.10
CA GLY A 37 -10.58 -2.49 11.34
C GLY A 37 -11.50 -1.32 11.67
N GLY A 38 -12.69 -1.26 11.07
CA GLY A 38 -13.59 -0.12 11.13
C GLY A 38 -14.12 0.16 12.53
N SER A 39 -14.03 1.42 12.98
CA SER A 39 -14.78 1.89 14.15
C SER A 39 -15.84 2.89 13.69
N GLN A 40 -16.80 3.24 14.55
CA GLN A 40 -17.79 4.30 14.27
C GLN A 40 -17.15 5.62 13.81
N HIS A 41 -15.87 5.84 14.11
CA HIS A 41 -15.15 7.08 13.80
C HIS A 41 -13.99 6.89 12.80
N THR A 42 -13.69 5.67 12.36
CA THR A 42 -12.52 5.38 11.51
C THR A 42 -12.88 4.43 10.38
N GLN A 43 -12.51 4.81 9.16
CA GLN A 43 -12.62 3.98 7.96
C GLN A 43 -11.25 3.79 7.31
N TYR A 44 -11.10 2.70 6.57
CA TYR A 44 -9.90 2.40 5.79
C TYR A 44 -10.23 2.51 4.32
N GLN A 45 -9.26 2.97 3.54
CA GLN A 45 -9.35 2.99 2.09
C GLN A 45 -8.09 2.36 1.53
N VAL A 46 -8.25 1.23 0.83
CA VAL A 46 -7.13 0.50 0.22
C VAL A 46 -6.88 1.03 -1.20
N HIS A 47 -5.61 1.24 -1.53
CA HIS A 47 -5.13 1.71 -2.83
C HIS A 47 -4.08 0.73 -3.36
N GLU A 48 -3.94 0.64 -4.68
CA GLU A 48 -2.72 0.05 -5.25
C GLU A 48 -1.53 0.99 -5.12
N ALA A 49 -0.36 0.38 -5.01
CA ALA A 49 0.91 1.02 -5.19
C ALA A 49 1.91 -0.03 -5.69
N TYR A 50 2.89 0.40 -6.47
CA TYR A 50 3.93 -0.49 -6.97
C TYR A 50 5.31 0.13 -6.76
N VAL A 51 6.34 -0.70 -6.62
CA VAL A 51 7.72 -0.21 -6.60
C VAL A 51 8.39 -0.29 -7.97
N ASP A 52 7.83 -1.04 -8.92
CA ASP A 52 8.31 -1.20 -10.29
C ASP A 52 7.19 -1.66 -11.24
N VAL A 53 7.44 -1.67 -12.56
CA VAL A 53 6.64 -2.23 -13.66
C VAL A 53 5.25 -1.61 -13.89
N GLN A 54 4.47 -1.38 -12.84
CA GLN A 54 3.11 -0.88 -12.88
C GLN A 54 3.02 0.50 -12.21
N SER A 55 1.97 1.25 -12.57
CA SER A 55 1.64 2.55 -11.98
C SER A 55 0.29 2.47 -11.25
N PRO A 56 0.06 3.32 -10.23
CA PRO A 56 0.97 4.33 -9.70
C PRO A 56 2.14 3.72 -8.95
N ASN A 57 3.32 4.33 -9.07
CA ASN A 57 4.40 4.00 -8.16
C ASN A 57 4.01 4.45 -6.73
N VAL A 58 4.66 3.90 -5.70
CA VAL A 58 4.26 4.15 -4.31
C VAL A 58 4.39 5.62 -3.88
N ASP A 59 5.33 6.37 -4.44
CA ASP A 59 5.50 7.80 -4.21
C ASP A 59 4.39 8.64 -4.88
N GLU A 60 4.00 8.32 -6.12
CA GLU A 60 2.86 8.91 -6.83
C GLU A 60 1.56 8.62 -6.08
N ALA A 61 1.36 7.37 -5.66
CA ALA A 61 0.18 6.95 -4.90
C ALA A 61 0.08 7.73 -3.59
N ALA A 62 1.18 7.85 -2.84
CA ALA A 62 1.21 8.65 -1.62
C ALA A 62 1.05 10.16 -1.87
N PHE A 63 1.57 10.67 -2.98
CA PHE A 63 1.44 12.09 -3.33
C PHE A 63 0.01 12.47 -3.74
N ALA A 64 -0.76 11.52 -4.27
CA ALA A 64 -2.16 11.73 -4.60
C ALA A 64 -3.08 11.78 -3.36
N LEU A 65 -2.60 11.35 -2.18
CA LEU A 65 -3.40 11.33 -0.95
C LEU A 65 -3.51 12.71 -0.28
N PRO A 66 -4.61 12.99 0.45
CA PRO A 66 -4.75 14.20 1.26
C PRO A 66 -3.65 14.33 2.34
N ASN A 67 -3.04 15.51 2.45
CA ASN A 67 -1.87 15.76 3.33
C ASN A 67 -2.12 15.51 4.83
N GLU A 68 -3.36 15.62 5.30
CA GLU A 68 -3.70 15.57 6.73
C GLU A 68 -4.14 14.19 7.20
N GLU A 69 -4.42 13.29 6.26
CA GLU A 69 -4.94 11.94 6.51
C GLU A 69 -3.79 10.94 6.73
N LEU A 70 -4.03 9.93 7.56
CA LEU A 70 -3.01 8.93 7.85
C LEU A 70 -2.86 7.98 6.68
N CYS A 71 -1.63 7.56 6.44
CA CYS A 71 -1.30 6.61 5.40
C CYS A 71 -0.44 5.48 5.99
N VAL A 72 -0.71 4.24 5.58
CA VAL A 72 0.07 3.07 5.94
C VAL A 72 0.48 2.35 4.67
N ILE A 73 1.78 2.17 4.48
CA ILE A 73 2.33 1.40 3.37
C ILE A 73 2.37 -0.06 3.83
N VAL A 74 1.63 -0.93 3.14
CA VAL A 74 1.53 -2.35 3.46
C VAL A 74 2.14 -3.16 2.32
N PRO A 75 3.29 -3.83 2.54
CA PRO A 75 3.89 -4.73 1.58
C PRO A 75 3.00 -5.95 1.33
N ILE A 76 2.62 -6.22 0.07
CA ILE A 76 1.83 -7.41 -0.28
C ILE A 76 2.58 -8.29 -1.29
N LEU A 77 2.53 -9.61 -1.08
CA LEU A 77 3.19 -10.63 -1.94
C LEU A 77 4.68 -10.38 -2.17
N LEU A 78 5.32 -9.70 -1.22
CA LEU A 78 6.74 -9.43 -1.22
C LEU A 78 7.41 -10.59 -0.48
N SER A 79 8.05 -11.51 -1.22
CA SER A 79 9.06 -12.36 -0.59
C SER A 79 10.17 -11.47 -0.04
N THR A 80 10.86 -11.89 1.00
CA THR A 80 11.99 -11.16 1.59
C THR A 80 13.22 -11.23 0.69
N GLY A 81 13.10 -10.73 -0.55
CA GLY A 81 14.21 -10.48 -1.45
C GLY A 81 14.91 -9.15 -1.13
N PHE A 82 16.21 -9.09 -1.40
CA PHE A 82 17.04 -7.90 -1.14
C PHE A 82 16.49 -6.63 -1.81
N HIS A 83 16.03 -6.73 -3.05
CA HIS A 83 15.49 -5.60 -3.81
C HIS A 83 14.23 -5.04 -3.15
N THR A 84 13.30 -5.90 -2.80
CA THR A 84 12.01 -5.53 -2.21
C THR A 84 12.14 -4.77 -0.89
N GLN A 85 13.04 -5.19 0.00
CA GLN A 85 13.26 -4.48 1.27
C GLN A 85 13.98 -3.13 1.07
N VAL A 86 14.85 -3.02 0.07
CA VAL A 86 15.57 -1.78 -0.24
C VAL A 86 14.66 -0.77 -0.92
N ASP A 87 13.88 -1.19 -1.90
CA ASP A 87 13.00 -0.33 -2.69
C ASP A 87 11.86 0.22 -1.83
N LEU A 88 11.27 -0.63 -0.98
CA LEU A 88 10.26 -0.22 -0.02
C LEU A 88 10.81 0.75 1.04
N ARG A 89 12.04 0.55 1.53
CA ARG A 89 12.69 1.51 2.44
C ARG A 89 13.04 2.83 1.75
N ARG A 90 13.46 2.79 0.48
CA ARG A 90 13.72 4.00 -0.32
C ARG A 90 12.43 4.79 -0.54
N ALA A 91 11.37 4.12 -0.95
CA ALA A 91 10.04 4.68 -1.05
C ALA A 91 9.60 5.29 0.29
N ALA A 92 9.63 4.53 1.38
CA ALA A 92 9.26 5.03 2.70
C ALA A 92 10.05 6.28 3.10
N LYS A 93 11.38 6.34 2.84
CA LYS A 93 12.20 7.53 3.11
C LYS A 93 11.73 8.78 2.35
N ILE A 94 11.24 8.63 1.13
CA ILE A 94 10.70 9.74 0.32
C ILE A 94 9.35 10.19 0.90
N VAL A 95 8.52 9.24 1.35
CA VAL A 95 7.16 9.52 1.83
C VAL A 95 7.09 9.94 3.31
N VAL A 96 8.19 9.88 4.08
CA VAL A 96 8.27 10.31 5.50
C VAL A 96 7.79 11.76 5.73
N LEU A 97 7.70 12.59 4.68
CA LEU A 97 7.15 13.94 4.75
C LEU A 97 5.60 14.03 4.82
N ARG A 98 4.84 12.93 4.69
CA ARG A 98 3.36 12.94 4.56
C ARG A 98 2.56 12.05 5.51
N ARG A 99 3.00 11.84 6.76
CA ARG A 99 2.30 10.96 7.74
C ARG A 99 2.06 9.53 7.24
N CYS A 100 2.83 9.06 6.25
CA CYS A 100 2.86 7.63 5.90
C CYS A 100 3.78 6.88 6.85
N VAL A 101 3.33 5.72 7.33
CA VAL A 101 4.14 4.77 8.10
C VAL A 101 4.29 3.49 7.31
N LEU A 102 5.52 2.98 7.20
CA LEU A 102 5.76 1.66 6.63
C LEU A 102 5.46 0.58 7.67
N LEU A 103 4.53 -0.33 7.34
CA LEU A 103 4.28 -1.51 8.16
C LEU A 103 5.27 -2.61 7.75
N ASN A 104 6.25 -2.88 8.62
CA ASN A 104 7.09 -4.07 8.48
C ASN A 104 6.31 -5.26 9.07
N LEU A 105 6.02 -6.26 8.24
CA LEU A 105 5.54 -7.58 8.67
C LEU A 105 6.69 -8.39 9.28
#